data_AF-A0A7X6VRE7-F1
#
_entry.id   AF-A0A7X6VRE7-F1
#
_cell.length_a   1.000
_cell.length_b   1.000
_cell.length_c   1.000
_cell.angle_alpha   90.00
_cell.angle_beta   90.00
_cell.angle_gamma   90.00
#
_symmetry.space_group_name_H-M   'P 1'
#
loop_
_entity.id
_entity.type
_entity.pdbx_description
1 polymer ?
#
loop_
_entity_poly.entity_id
_entity_poly.type
_entity_poly.pdbx_seq_one_letter_code
_entity_poly.pdbx_strand_id
1 'polypeptide(L)' 'MELIRILTGLDYELVKGDLYQEISGISYDSRKVIPRSLFICIKGFKTDGHLYI' A
#
# COMPACT_ATOMS: atom_id res chain seq x y z
N MET A 1 4.22 -6.37 10.56
CA MET A 1 3.15 -5.53 11.14
C MET A 1 1.83 -5.93 10.50
N GLU A 2 0.74 -6.09 11.25
CA GLU A 2 -0.57 -6.42 10.65
C GLU A 2 -1.15 -5.24 9.87
N LEU A 3 -1.56 -5.47 8.62
CA LEU A 3 -2.11 -4.45 7.73
C LEU A 3 -3.32 -3.72 8.33
N ILE A 4 -4.26 -4.46 8.95
CA ILE A 4 -5.46 -3.88 9.56
C ILE A 4 -5.15 -2.80 10.61
N ARG A 5 -4.04 -2.92 11.34
CA ARG A 5 -3.63 -1.95 12.36
C ARG A 5 -3.16 -0.64 11.75
N ILE A 6 -2.59 -0.68 10.55
CA ILE A 6 -2.15 0.51 9.81
C ILE A 6 -3.34 1.25 9.22
N LEU A 7 -4.36 0.51 8.78
CA LEU A 7 -5.56 1.06 8.14
C LEU A 7 -6.63 1.51 9.15
N THR A 8 -6.40 1.34 10.45
CA THR A 8 -7.39 1.69 11.48
C THR A 8 -7.64 3.20 11.50
N GLY A 9 -8.92 3.59 11.38
CA GLY A 9 -9.35 5.00 11.37
C GLY A 9 -9.28 5.68 10.01
N LEU A 10 -8.88 4.96 8.95
CA LEU A 10 -9.01 5.43 7.58
C LEU A 10 -10.37 5.03 7.01
N ASP A 11 -10.92 5.88 6.16
CA ASP A 11 -12.05 5.54 5.30
C ASP A 11 -11.52 4.91 4.00
N TYR A 12 -11.90 3.66 3.73
CA TYR A 12 -11.44 2.90 2.56
C TYR A 12 -12.42 1.80 2.18
N GLU A 13 -12.35 1.38 0.92
CA GLU A 13 -13.05 0.20 0.41
C GLU A 13 -12.05 -0.91 0.11
N LEU A 14 -12.31 -2.12 0.62
CA LEU A 14 -11.54 -3.31 0.25
C LEU A 14 -12.06 -3.85 -1.09
N VAL A 15 -11.36 -3.52 -2.18
CA VAL A 15 -11.71 -4.03 -3.52
C VAL A 15 -11.34 -5.52 -3.66
N LYS A 16 -10.18 -5.94 -3.13
CA LYS A 16 -9.68 -7.31 -3.21
C LYS A 16 -8.58 -7.59 -2.18
N GLY A 17 -8.56 -8.82 -1.65
CA GLY A 17 -7.46 -9.32 -0.81
C GLY A 17 -7.87 -9.56 0.63
N ASP A 18 -6.88 -9.64 1.51
CA ASP A 18 -7.05 -9.88 2.94
C ASP A 18 -6.40 -8.76 3.76
N LEU A 19 -7.08 -8.29 4.80
CA LEU A 19 -6.62 -7.25 5.72
C LEU A 19 -5.81 -7.82 6.90
N TYR A 20 -5.90 -9.11 7.17
CA TYR A 20 -5.24 -9.79 8.28
C TYR A 20 -3.89 -10.39 7.89
N GLN A 21 -3.14 -9.67 7.04
CA GLN A 21 -1.82 -10.09 6.59
C GLN A 21 -0.70 -9.22 7.19
N GLU A 22 0.46 -9.86 7.39
CA GLU A 22 1.68 -9.19 7.82
C GLU A 22 2.36 -8.42 6.68
N ILE A 23 2.67 -7.15 6.88
CA ILE A 23 3.50 -6.34 5.99
C ILE A 23 4.89 -6.10 6.57
N SER A 24 5.89 -6.00 5.69
CA SER A 24 7.31 -5.78 6.03
C SER A 24 7.73 -4.31 6.01
N GLY A 25 6.93 -3.45 5.38
CA GLY A 25 7.21 -2.02 5.28
C GLY A 25 6.15 -1.29 4.46
N ILE A 26 6.27 0.04 4.38
CA ILE A 26 5.38 0.92 3.64
C ILE A 26 6.25 1.77 2.70
N SER A 27 5.90 1.84 1.41
CA SER A 27 6.61 2.69 0.44
C SER A 27 5.63 3.27 -0.57
N TYR A 28 5.89 4.51 -1.02
CA TYR A 28 5.22 5.13 -2.16
C TYR A 28 6.11 5.18 -3.42
N ASP A 29 7.38 4.75 -3.31
CA ASP A 29 8.31 4.62 -4.43
C ASP A 29 8.42 3.14 -4.81
N SER A 30 7.92 2.79 -5.99
CA SER A 30 7.90 1.40 -6.50
C SER A 30 9.30 0.80 -6.64
N ARG A 31 10.34 1.64 -6.74
CA ARG A 31 11.74 1.17 -6.82
C ARG A 31 12.33 0.78 -5.47
N LYS A 32 11.63 1.07 -4.37
CA LYS A 32 12.07 0.81 -2.99
C LYS A 32 11.26 -0.28 -2.29
N VAL A 33 10.25 -0.86 -2.96
CA VAL A 33 9.44 -1.93 -2.36
C VAL A 33 10.27 -3.20 -2.20
N ILE A 34 10.05 -3.89 -1.10
CA ILE A 34 10.59 -5.23 -0.80
C ILE A 34 9.43 -6.23 -0.68
N PRO A 35 9.67 -7.55 -0.69
CA PRO A 35 8.61 -8.54 -0.50
C PRO A 35 7.78 -8.23 0.75
N ARG A 36 6.44 -8.28 0.58
CA ARG A 36 5.42 -7.93 1.59
C ARG A 36 5.33 -6.44 1.97
N SER A 37 5.83 -5.52 1.13
CA SER A 37 5.59 -4.09 1.34
C SER A 37 4.15 -3.70 1.02
N LEU A 38 3.59 -2.78 1.81
CA LEU A 38 2.43 -2.00 1.42
C LEU A 38 2.88 -0.89 0.46
N PHE A 39 2.46 -0.97 -0.79
CA PHE A 39 2.74 0.06 -1.78
C PHE A 39 1.57 1.06 -1.85
N ILE A 40 1.85 2.33 -1.58
CA ILE A 40 0.84 3.40 -1.64
C ILE A 40 0.91 4.10 -3.00
N CYS A 41 -0.10 3.88 -3.82
CA CYS A 41 -0.23 4.55 -5.11
C CYS A 41 -0.72 5.99 -4.91
N ILE A 42 0.15 6.97 -5.13
CA ILE A 42 -0.20 8.40 -5.07
C ILE A 42 -0.18 8.97 -6.48
N LYS A 43 -1.21 9.73 -6.85
CA LYS A 43 -1.22 10.50 -8.08
C LYS A 43 -0.39 11.77 -7.89
N GLY A 44 0.83 11.76 -8.43
CA GLY A 44 1.75 12.90 -8.38
C GLY A 44 1.63 13.82 -9.58
N PHE A 45 2.38 14.94 -9.55
CA PHE A 45 2.45 15.89 -10.66
C PHE A 45 3.08 15.30 -11.93
N LYS A 46 4.03 14.36 -11.78
CA LYS A 46 4.81 13.79 -12.89
C LYS A 46 4.34 12.40 -13.31
N THR A 47 3.84 11.60 -12.38
CA THR A 47 3.43 10.21 -12.63
C THR A 47 2.35 9.79 -11.65
N ASP A 48 1.60 8.77 -12.03
CA ASP A 48 0.58 8.13 -11.20
C ASP A 48 1.13 6.78 -10.69
N GLY A 49 1.13 6.60 -9.36
CA GLY A 49 1.59 5.36 -8.73
C GLY A 49 0.87 4.09 -9.22
N HIS A 50 -0.38 4.23 -9.65
CA HIS A 50 -1.18 3.11 -10.18
C HIS A 50 -0.63 2.55 -11.50
N LEU A 51 0.28 3.25 -12.18
CA LEU A 51 0.94 2.75 -13.39
C LEU A 51 2.03 1.69 -13.10
N TYR A 52 2.30 1.37 -11.83
CA TYR A 52 3.38 0.48 -11.41
C TYR A 52 2.89 -0.75 -10.60
N ILE A 53 1.64 -1.18 -10.80
CA ILE A 53 1.02 -2.35 -10.15
C ILE A 53 0.50 -3.39 -11.13
#